data_AF-A0A519XRW1-F1
#
_entry.id   AF-A0A519XRW1-F1
#
_cell.length_a   1.000
_cell.length_b   1.000
_cell.length_c   1.000
_cell.angle_alpha   90.00
_cell.angle_beta   90.00
_cell.angle_gamma   90.00
#
_symmetry.space_group_name_H-M   'P 1'
#
loop_
_entity.id
_entity.type
_entity.pdbx_description
1 polymer ?
#
loop_
_entity_poly.entity_id
_entity_poly.type
_entity_poly.pdbx_seq_one_letter_code
_entity_poly.pdbx_strand_id
1 'polypeptide(L)' 'MRRLLLVLFAFTFFAQSASAQRPTDLWYFGRQAGLSFANGAPTPLLDGAMTTYEGCATATTKRGELLFYT' A
#
# COMPACT_ATOMS: atom_id res chain seq x y z
N MET A 1 3.39 -41.20 11.71
CA MET A 1 3.31 -39.94 12.49
C MET A 1 4.40 -38.93 12.08
N ARG A 2 5.71 -39.19 12.31
CA ARG A 2 6.81 -38.25 11.96
C ARG A 2 6.87 -37.80 10.49
N ARG A 3 6.64 -38.71 9.53
CA ARG A 3 6.64 -38.38 8.09
C ARG A 3 5.46 -37.48 7.66
N LEU A 4 4.31 -37.63 8.32
CA LEU A 4 3.13 -36.81 8.05
C LEU A 4 3.34 -35.36 8.51
N LEU A 5 3.99 -35.17 9.66
CA LEU A 5 4.36 -33.84 10.17
C LEU A 5 5.31 -33.10 9.22
N LEU A 6 6.27 -33.79 8.62
CA LEU A 6 7.20 -33.19 7.65
C LEU A 6 6.49 -32.75 6.36
N VAL A 7 5.51 -33.54 5.88
CA VAL A 7 4.71 -33.17 4.71
C VAL A 7 3.82 -31.96 5.00
N LEU A 8 3.20 -31.91 6.18
CA LEU A 8 2.38 -30.77 6.60
C LEU A 8 3.20 -29.48 6.70
N PHE A 9 4.43 -29.57 7.24
CA PHE A 9 5.36 -28.45 7.37
C PHE A 9 5.85 -27.92 6.00
N ALA A 10 6.12 -28.81 5.04
CA ALA A 10 6.48 -28.41 3.69
C ALA A 10 5.33 -27.68 2.97
N PHE A 11 4.08 -28.10 3.21
CA PHE A 11 2.89 -27.52 2.59
C PHE A 11 2.61 -26.08 3.09
N THR A 12 2.85 -25.80 4.38
CA THR A 12 2.67 -24.44 4.93
C THR A 12 3.75 -23.46 4.47
N PHE A 13 4.95 -23.95 4.15
CA PHE A 13 6.04 -23.11 3.63
C PHE A 13 5.79 -22.61 2.20
N PHE A 14 5.12 -23.42 1.37
CA PHE A 14 4.73 -23.04 0.00
C PHE A 14 3.51 -22.12 -0.08
N ALA A 15 2.72 -22.01 1.00
CA ALA A 15 1.50 -21.20 1.03
C ALA A 15 1.74 -19.69 1.27
N GLN A 16 2.99 -19.25 1.44
CA GLN A 16 3.29 -17.86 1.79
C GLN A 16 3.43 -16.98 0.53
N SER A 17 2.31 -16.43 0.08
CA SER A 17 2.26 -15.34 -0.92
C SER A 17 1.36 -14.21 -0.42
N ALA A 18 1.63 -13.70 0.78
CA ALA A 18 0.94 -12.52 1.29
C ALA A 18 1.62 -11.25 0.74
N SER A 19 1.05 -10.67 -0.31
CA SER A 19 1.49 -9.37 -0.84
C SER A 19 0.81 -8.24 -0.07
N ALA A 20 1.44 -7.78 1.01
CA ALA A 20 0.94 -6.68 1.84
C ALA A 20 1.42 -5.29 1.41
N GLN A 21 2.01 -5.14 0.23
CA GLN A 21 2.93 -4.04 -0.04
C GLN A 21 2.45 -3.19 -1.21
N ARG A 22 2.22 -1.88 -0.96
CA ARG A 22 2.23 -0.74 -1.90
C ARG A 22 0.95 -0.11 -2.45
N PRO A 23 -0.27 -0.71 -2.45
CA PRO A 23 -1.45 -0.03 -3.00
C PRO A 23 -1.85 1.27 -2.27
N THR A 24 -1.30 1.56 -1.11
CA THR A 24 -1.75 2.67 -0.26
C THR A 24 -0.59 3.51 0.26
N ASP A 25 0.52 3.58 -0.48
CA ASP A 25 1.70 4.35 -0.06
C ASP A 25 1.58 5.84 -0.39
N LEU A 26 0.67 6.23 -1.29
CA LEU A 26 0.42 7.62 -1.66
C LEU A 26 -0.83 8.13 -0.94
N TRP A 27 -0.69 9.23 -0.23
CA TRP A 27 -1.76 9.86 0.54
C TRP A 27 -1.88 11.31 0.09
N TYR A 28 -3.02 11.67 -0.50
CA TYR A 28 -3.35 13.06 -0.82
C TYR A 28 -4.40 13.57 0.15
N PHE A 29 -4.21 14.81 0.59
CA PHE A 29 -5.09 15.52 1.51
C PHE A 29 -5.57 16.83 0.88
N GLY A 30 -6.51 17.48 1.56
CA GLY A 30 -6.85 18.86 1.25
C GLY A 30 -5.67 19.82 1.42
N ARG A 31 -5.91 21.10 1.11
CA ARG A 31 -4.89 22.17 1.19
C ARG A 31 -3.60 21.82 0.43
N GLN A 32 -3.72 21.12 -0.70
CA GLN A 32 -2.60 20.78 -1.59
C GLN A 32 -1.50 19.94 -0.91
N ALA A 33 -1.82 19.25 0.20
CA ALA A 33 -0.87 18.44 0.93
C ALA A 33 -0.87 16.99 0.46
N GLY A 34 0.30 16.36 0.43
CA GLY A 34 0.42 14.93 0.17
C GLY A 34 1.68 14.32 0.78
N LEU A 35 1.63 13.02 1.03
CA LEU A 35 2.72 12.22 1.58
C LEU A 35 2.89 10.91 0.80
N SER A 36 4.15 10.50 0.62
CA SER A 36 4.53 9.18 0.11
C SER A 36 5.27 8.38 1.17
N PHE A 37 4.81 7.15 1.39
CA PHE A 37 5.39 6.15 2.30
C PHE A 37 6.22 5.09 1.55
N ALA A 38 6.40 5.23 0.23
CA ALA A 38 7.02 4.21 -0.64
C ALA A 38 8.46 3.83 -0.24
N ASN A 39 9.17 4.72 0.45
CA ASN A 39 10.58 4.57 0.85
C ASN A 39 10.76 4.35 2.37
N GLY A 40 9.70 3.95 3.08
CA GLY A 40 9.73 3.65 4.52
C GLY A 40 9.60 4.88 5.42
N ALA A 41 10.30 5.98 5.10
CA ALA A 41 10.08 7.29 5.74
C ALA A 41 9.07 8.13 4.92
N PRO A 42 8.19 8.91 5.58
CA PRO A 42 7.25 9.77 4.88
C PRO A 42 8.00 10.90 4.16
N THR A 43 7.69 11.08 2.87
CA THR A 43 8.25 12.13 2.01
C THR A 43 7.12 13.01 1.47
N PRO A 44 7.31 14.35 1.39
CA PRO A 44 6.27 15.23 0.89
C PRO A 44 6.04 15.04 -0.61
N LEU A 45 4.77 15.00 -1.01
CA LEU A 45 4.34 15.12 -2.40
C LEU A 45 4.02 16.58 -2.68
N LEU A 46 4.60 17.13 -3.76
CA LEU A 46 4.52 18.57 -4.10
C LEU A 46 3.58 18.85 -5.28
N ASP A 47 2.82 17.84 -5.70
CA ASP A 47 1.92 17.83 -6.86
C ASP A 47 0.44 17.79 -6.45
N GLY A 48 0.12 18.00 -5.17
CA GLY A 48 -1.24 18.13 -4.68
C GLY A 48 -1.92 19.40 -5.22
N ALA A 49 -3.11 19.24 -5.82
CA ALA A 49 -3.92 20.36 -6.35
C ALA A 49 -5.26 20.52 -5.61
N MET A 50 -5.64 19.53 -4.80
CA MET A 50 -6.93 19.50 -4.12
C MET A 50 -7.01 20.53 -2.99
N THR A 51 -8.12 21.26 -2.92
CA THR A 51 -8.45 22.15 -1.79
C THR A 51 -9.82 21.79 -1.24
N THR A 52 -9.85 20.88 -0.27
CA THR A 52 -11.03 20.52 0.52
C THR A 52 -10.70 20.54 2.02
N TYR A 53 -11.71 20.61 2.88
CA TYR A 53 -11.55 20.45 4.32
C TYR A 53 -11.58 18.97 4.74
N GLU A 54 -12.45 18.18 4.10
CA GLU A 54 -12.67 16.75 4.38
C GLU A 54 -13.08 16.00 3.11
N GLY A 55 -13.34 14.70 3.22
CA GLY A 55 -13.85 13.89 2.12
C GLY A 55 -12.81 13.56 1.05
N CYS A 56 -11.53 13.56 1.40
CA CYS A 56 -10.47 13.21 0.47
C CYS A 56 -10.36 11.70 0.27
N ALA A 57 -10.04 11.29 -0.95
CA ALA A 57 -9.77 9.91 -1.33
C ALA A 57 -8.56 9.82 -2.24
N THR A 58 -7.83 8.70 -2.18
CA THR A 58 -6.72 8.40 -3.09
C THR A 58 -6.89 6.98 -3.60
N ALA A 59 -6.73 6.79 -4.91
CA ALA A 59 -6.79 5.50 -5.57
C ALA A 59 -5.49 5.24 -6.34
N THR A 60 -4.99 4.02 -6.27
CA THR A 60 -3.77 3.59 -6.96
C THR A 60 -3.96 2.27 -7.69
N THR A 61 -3.01 1.94 -8.56
CA THR A 61 -2.93 0.62 -9.18
C THR A 61 -2.45 -0.43 -8.17
N LYS A 62 -2.55 -1.71 -8.54
CA LYS A 62 -1.96 -2.82 -7.76
C LYS A 62 -0.43 -2.70 -7.56
N ARG A 63 0.24 -1.81 -8.31
CA ARG A 63 1.67 -1.53 -8.19
C ARG A 63 1.98 -0.31 -7.32
N GLY A 64 0.96 0.40 -6.82
CA GLY A 64 1.11 1.63 -6.04
C GLY A 64 1.23 2.91 -6.87
N GLU A 65 0.94 2.85 -8.18
CA GLU A 65 0.96 4.04 -9.05
C GLU A 65 -0.35 4.81 -8.90
N LEU A 66 -0.28 6.14 -8.79
CA LEU A 66 -1.46 7.00 -8.65
C LEU A 66 -2.42 6.85 -9.84
N LEU A 67 -3.70 6.58 -9.57
CA LEU A 67 -4.77 6.65 -10.58
C LEU A 67 -5.49 7.99 -10.51
N PHE A 68 -5.97 8.35 -9.33
CA PHE A 68 -6.62 9.63 -9.05
C PHE A 68 -6.67 9.92 -7.55
N TYR A 69 -6.90 11.19 -7.22
CA TYR A 69 -7.27 11.64 -5.87
C TYR A 69 -8.36 12.70 -5.97
N THR A 70 -9.21 12.78 -4.95
CA THR A 70 -10.33 13.74 -4.84
C THR A 70 -10.51 14.17 -3.41
#